data_AF-A0A5Q4ETE1-F1
#
_entry.id   AF-A0A5Q4ETE1-F1
#
_cell.length_a   1.000
_cell.length_b   1.000
_cell.length_c   1.000
_cell.angle_alpha   90.00
_cell.angle_beta   90.00
_cell.angle_gamma   90.00
#
_symmetry.space_group_name_H-M   'P 1'
#
loop_
_entity.id
_entity.type
_entity.pdbx_description
1 polymer ?
#
loop_
_entity_poly.entity_id
_entity_poly.type
_entity_poly.pdbx_seq_one_letter_code
_entity_poly.pdbx_strand_id
1 'polypeptide(L)'
;MNLTWIIPALSLTLAAAGVALLAWSLFWDRARGRKRCPKCWYDMVGAPGLVCSECGHDAGRERRLQKTRRRWRWAGVAAALLLVAAALSVVQPVRERGWVAAVPSWALVHLVPMPMADAPSPEFERGAFYRQPLWTELNHRRRGQSLWLWEERMLMGRFARAFPAELEGLIVTRREWPAGEDVWIEVHPAGWMRGVRGRILKVTPRVEGMRSAEISVLTQGTLYRFSDVGSLDIQHGIGRALANTTEIIVDLELMDFKRDQSRNFVDWGIVWRGETSIPLSTSRGVSEILTPFSSPEFDAMVRDTLSASVSLNAENHVHFVNLYGDWEELARLLTEFGDAVLPIRLELMRDGVVVAEGVAGGAAMEQTFPRFGPSVRGVTDFAHLTPRSERLLDEDIGDSHWEVRVVGDPSVALRYFNARRHWSGEAVIPVWRVDALFQTGTDALDHADHIGGHVEFDIPPRRYRLDR
;
A
#
# COMPACT_ATOMS: atom_id res chain seq x y z
N MET A 1 -31.82 -14.39 22.12
CA MET A 1 -30.61 -15.24 22.24
C MET A 1 -30.06 -15.46 20.84
N ASN A 2 -28.85 -14.97 20.54
CA ASN A 2 -28.24 -15.12 19.21
C ASN A 2 -27.78 -16.57 19.03
N LEU A 3 -28.46 -17.33 18.16
CA LEU A 3 -28.12 -18.72 17.80
C LEU A 3 -26.89 -18.81 16.89
N THR A 4 -26.21 -17.69 16.62
CA THR A 4 -25.09 -17.58 15.65
C THR A 4 -23.88 -18.43 16.04
N TRP A 5 -23.67 -18.72 17.32
CA TRP A 5 -22.55 -19.54 17.79
C TRP A 5 -22.83 -21.06 17.72
N ILE A 6 -24.10 -21.49 17.61
CA ILE A 6 -24.45 -22.93 17.67
C ILE A 6 -23.98 -23.65 16.41
N ILE A 7 -24.17 -23.06 15.23
CA ILE A 7 -23.76 -23.66 13.96
C ILE A 7 -22.25 -23.92 13.89
N PRO A 8 -21.36 -22.94 14.16
CA PRO A 8 -19.92 -23.19 14.14
C PRO A 8 -19.50 -24.17 15.24
N ALA A 9 -20.09 -24.12 16.44
CA ALA A 9 -19.78 -25.08 17.50
C ALA A 9 -20.17 -26.52 17.12
N LEU A 10 -21.35 -26.71 16.51
CA LEU A 10 -21.82 -28.00 16.03
C LEU A 10 -20.94 -28.52 14.87
N SER A 11 -20.60 -27.66 13.91
CA SER A 11 -19.70 -27.99 12.80
C SER A 11 -18.33 -28.45 13.32
N LEU A 12 -17.74 -27.70 14.26
CA LEU A 12 -16.46 -28.07 14.88
C LEU A 12 -16.53 -29.40 15.63
N THR A 13 -17.62 -29.63 16.38
CA THR A 13 -17.83 -30.88 17.13
C THR A 13 -17.92 -32.08 16.20
N LEU A 14 -18.70 -31.97 15.11
CA LEU A 14 -18.83 -33.03 14.12
C LEU A 14 -17.52 -33.27 13.36
N ALA A 15 -16.77 -32.20 13.06
CA ALA A 15 -15.45 -32.32 12.45
C ALA A 15 -14.47 -33.07 13.36
N ALA A 16 -14.39 -32.69 14.64
CA ALA A 16 -13.54 -33.34 15.63
C ALA A 16 -13.91 -34.81 15.82
N ALA A 17 -15.20 -35.12 15.95
CA ALA A 17 -15.69 -36.50 16.05
C ALA A 17 -15.37 -37.32 14.79
N GLY A 18 -15.54 -36.73 13.60
CA GLY A 18 -15.18 -37.33 12.33
C GLY A 18 -13.69 -37.65 12.22
N VAL A 19 -12.81 -36.69 12.55
CA VAL A 19 -11.35 -36.90 12.55
C VAL A 19 -10.94 -37.98 13.55
N ALA A 20 -11.46 -37.94 14.78
CA ALA A 20 -11.15 -38.93 15.82
C ALA A 20 -11.60 -40.34 15.40
N LEU A 21 -12.82 -40.48 14.87
CA LEU A 21 -13.35 -41.76 14.39
C LEU A 21 -12.56 -42.27 13.18
N LEU A 22 -12.18 -41.38 12.24
CA LEU A 22 -11.37 -41.74 11.09
C LEU A 22 -10.00 -42.24 11.53
N ALA A 23 -9.31 -41.50 12.40
CA ALA A 23 -8.01 -41.88 12.94
C ALA A 23 -8.08 -43.23 13.69
N TRP A 24 -9.10 -43.43 14.52
CA TRP A 24 -9.33 -44.70 15.21
C TRP A 24 -9.57 -45.85 14.23
N SER A 25 -10.43 -45.64 13.23
CA SER A 25 -10.81 -46.66 12.25
C SER A 25 -9.65 -47.12 11.35
N LEU A 26 -8.66 -46.24 11.11
CA LEU A 26 -7.54 -46.49 10.23
C LEU A 26 -6.25 -46.90 10.96
N PHE A 27 -6.02 -46.41 12.19
CA PHE A 27 -4.71 -46.47 12.82
C PHE A 27 -4.68 -47.10 14.22
N TRP A 28 -5.81 -47.29 14.90
CA TRP A 28 -5.78 -47.77 16.29
C TRP A 28 -5.31 -49.23 16.41
N ASP A 29 -5.72 -50.07 15.45
CA ASP A 29 -5.51 -51.53 15.48
C ASP A 29 -4.26 -51.95 14.67
N ARG A 30 -3.11 -51.36 15.02
CA ARG A 30 -1.81 -51.74 14.44
C ARG A 30 -1.29 -53.03 15.06
N ALA A 31 -0.72 -53.91 14.23
CA ALA A 31 -0.18 -55.20 14.66
C ALA A 31 0.99 -55.08 15.66
N ARG A 32 1.70 -53.94 15.70
CA ARG A 32 2.85 -53.65 16.60
C ARG A 32 3.86 -54.81 16.67
N GLY A 33 4.18 -55.38 15.51
CA GLY A 33 5.12 -56.52 15.38
C GLY A 33 4.55 -57.90 15.75
N ARG A 34 3.33 -57.98 16.29
CA ARG A 34 2.67 -59.26 16.59
C ARG A 34 2.01 -59.83 15.33
N LYS A 35 2.12 -61.14 15.12
CA LYS A 35 1.41 -61.83 14.03
C LYS A 35 -0.05 -61.97 14.44
N ARG A 36 -0.99 -61.39 13.68
CA ARG A 36 -2.43 -61.52 13.93
C ARG A 36 -3.15 -61.98 12.68
N CYS A 37 -4.19 -62.79 12.85
CA CYS A 37 -5.00 -63.23 11.72
C CYS A 37 -5.75 -62.03 11.10
N PRO A 38 -5.68 -61.78 9.77
CA PRO A 38 -6.33 -60.62 9.14
C PRO A 38 -7.86 -60.69 9.15
N LYS A 39 -8.46 -61.88 9.40
CA LYS A 39 -9.91 -62.09 9.44
C LYS A 39 -10.49 -61.89 10.84
N CYS A 40 -10.06 -62.71 11.81
CA CYS A 40 -10.61 -62.67 13.18
C CYS A 40 -9.78 -61.79 14.14
N TRP A 41 -8.57 -61.38 13.76
CA TRP A 41 -7.64 -60.61 14.60
C TRP A 41 -7.06 -61.35 15.82
N TYR A 42 -7.16 -62.68 15.82
CA TYR A 42 -6.54 -63.55 16.81
C TYR A 42 -5.02 -63.44 16.79
N ASP A 43 -4.40 -63.47 17.97
CA ASP A 43 -2.95 -63.40 18.12
C ASP A 43 -2.33 -64.76 17.75
N MET A 44 -1.50 -64.77 16.70
CA MET A 44 -0.84 -65.96 16.16
C MET A 44 0.62 -66.08 16.62
N VAL A 45 0.99 -65.38 17.70
CA VAL A 45 2.29 -65.57 18.34
C VAL A 45 2.41 -67.03 18.81
N GLY A 46 3.40 -67.75 18.31
CA GLY A 46 3.67 -69.15 18.65
C GLY A 46 2.97 -70.20 17.75
N ALA A 47 2.12 -69.79 16.81
CA ALA A 47 1.51 -70.74 15.86
C ALA A 47 2.56 -71.22 14.82
N PRO A 48 2.74 -72.54 14.60
CA PRO A 48 3.76 -73.07 13.69
C PRO A 48 3.43 -72.93 12.18
N GLY A 49 2.38 -72.18 11.81
CA GLY A 49 1.94 -72.06 10.42
C GLY A 49 1.20 -70.76 10.09
N LEU A 50 0.72 -70.66 8.84
CA LEU A 50 -0.02 -69.50 8.31
C LEU A 50 -1.54 -69.62 8.42
N VAL A 51 -2.03 -70.75 8.95
CA VAL A 51 -3.46 -71.03 9.16
C VAL A 51 -3.85 -70.66 10.59
N CYS A 52 -4.84 -69.78 10.73
CA CYS A 52 -5.35 -69.36 12.03
C CYS A 52 -6.12 -70.49 12.73
N SER A 53 -5.73 -70.83 13.97
CA SER A 53 -6.36 -71.88 14.78
C SER A 53 -7.82 -71.59 15.14
N GLU A 54 -8.21 -70.31 15.27
CA GLU A 54 -9.57 -69.93 15.65
C GLU A 54 -10.57 -69.97 14.49
N CYS A 55 -10.18 -69.42 13.33
CA CYS A 55 -11.13 -69.19 12.22
C CYS A 55 -10.82 -69.97 10.94
N GLY A 56 -9.75 -70.78 10.95
CA GLY A 56 -9.30 -71.56 9.81
C GLY A 56 -8.79 -70.74 8.62
N HIS A 57 -8.64 -69.41 8.76
CA HIS A 57 -8.19 -68.58 7.65
C HIS A 57 -6.70 -68.78 7.37
N ASP A 58 -6.38 -69.21 6.15
CA ASP A 58 -5.02 -69.26 5.62
C ASP A 58 -4.60 -67.89 5.08
N ALA A 59 -3.57 -67.29 5.70
CA ALA A 59 -3.04 -66.01 5.27
C ALA A 59 -2.27 -66.10 3.93
N GLY A 60 -1.77 -67.27 3.55
CA GLY A 60 -0.98 -67.53 2.35
C GLY A 60 0.41 -66.87 2.31
N ARG A 61 0.67 -65.82 3.11
CA ARG A 61 1.98 -65.16 3.28
C ARG A 61 2.10 -64.55 4.67
N GLU A 62 3.28 -64.65 5.28
CA GLU A 62 3.57 -64.12 6.62
C GLU A 62 3.32 -62.60 6.74
N ARG A 63 3.65 -61.82 5.70
CA ARG A 63 3.43 -60.36 5.67
C ARG A 63 1.95 -59.98 5.86
N ARG A 64 0.99 -60.84 5.50
CA ARG A 64 -0.44 -60.56 5.73
C ARG A 64 -0.82 -60.61 7.21
N LEU A 65 -0.07 -61.33 8.03
CA LEU A 65 -0.28 -61.40 9.49
C LEU A 65 0.12 -60.11 10.21
N GLN A 66 0.87 -59.23 9.54
CA GLN A 66 1.29 -57.93 10.09
C GLN A 66 0.43 -56.77 9.56
N LYS A 67 -0.59 -57.05 8.74
CA LYS A 67 -1.41 -56.01 8.12
C LYS A 67 -2.38 -55.40 9.13
N THR A 68 -2.38 -54.07 9.26
CA THR A 68 -3.32 -53.31 10.10
C THR A 68 -4.79 -53.58 9.73
N ARG A 69 -5.64 -53.89 10.72
CA ARG A 69 -7.09 -54.05 10.52
C ARG A 69 -7.75 -52.69 10.37
N ARG A 70 -8.11 -52.33 9.13
CA ARG A 70 -8.85 -51.09 8.84
C ARG A 70 -10.34 -51.34 8.92
N ARG A 71 -11.05 -50.53 9.69
CA ARG A 71 -12.50 -50.63 9.91
C ARG A 71 -13.25 -49.77 8.89
N TRP A 72 -13.25 -50.17 7.61
CA TRP A 72 -13.79 -49.36 6.49
C TRP A 72 -15.23 -48.87 6.68
N ARG A 73 -16.11 -49.63 7.35
CA ARG A 73 -17.47 -49.18 7.68
C ARG A 73 -17.47 -47.93 8.55
N TRP A 74 -16.64 -47.91 9.60
CA TRP A 74 -16.48 -46.76 10.48
C TRP A 74 -15.74 -45.61 9.82
N ALA A 75 -14.81 -45.90 8.89
CA ALA A 75 -14.19 -44.88 8.06
C ALA A 75 -15.22 -44.18 7.15
N GLY A 76 -16.20 -44.92 6.62
CA GLY A 76 -17.32 -44.34 5.87
C GLY A 76 -18.21 -43.43 6.72
N VAL A 77 -18.55 -43.83 7.94
CA VAL A 77 -19.28 -42.98 8.90
C VAL A 77 -18.49 -41.72 9.23
N ALA A 78 -17.19 -41.85 9.49
CA ALA A 78 -16.31 -40.72 9.75
C ALA A 78 -16.25 -39.74 8.57
N ALA A 79 -16.15 -40.25 7.33
CA ALA A 79 -16.20 -39.42 6.12
C ALA A 79 -17.55 -38.70 6.00
N ALA A 80 -18.67 -39.36 6.28
CA ALA A 80 -19.98 -38.72 6.28
C ALA A 80 -20.09 -37.61 7.34
N LEU A 81 -19.57 -37.82 8.55
CA LEU A 81 -19.53 -36.78 9.59
C LEU A 81 -18.71 -35.57 9.15
N LEU A 82 -17.56 -35.79 8.51
CA LEU A 82 -16.72 -34.71 7.97
C LEU A 82 -17.43 -33.94 6.85
N LEU A 83 -18.16 -34.63 5.98
CA LEU A 83 -18.97 -34.00 4.93
C LEU A 83 -20.10 -33.15 5.51
N VAL A 84 -20.82 -33.64 6.53
CA VAL A 84 -21.86 -32.87 7.22
C VAL A 84 -21.26 -31.66 7.95
N ALA A 85 -20.13 -31.83 8.62
CA ALA A 85 -19.42 -30.73 9.28
C ALA A 85 -19.00 -29.64 8.28
N ALA A 86 -18.44 -30.04 7.14
CA ALA A 86 -18.08 -29.14 6.05
C ALA A 86 -19.30 -28.42 5.48
N ALA A 87 -20.41 -29.14 5.22
CA ALA A 87 -21.65 -28.54 4.77
C ALA A 87 -22.20 -27.50 5.76
N LEU A 88 -22.20 -27.81 7.07
CA LEU A 88 -22.64 -26.86 8.10
C LEU A 88 -21.75 -25.62 8.19
N SER A 89 -20.44 -25.75 7.95
CA SER A 89 -19.50 -24.63 8.01
C SER A 89 -19.76 -23.56 6.94
N VAL A 90 -20.41 -23.93 5.82
CA VAL A 90 -20.74 -23.00 4.74
C VAL A 90 -22.17 -22.45 4.80
N VAL A 91 -23.06 -23.03 5.63
CA VAL A 91 -24.48 -22.62 5.69
C VAL A 91 -24.66 -21.14 6.02
N GLN A 92 -23.98 -20.64 7.06
CA GLN A 92 -24.12 -19.25 7.46
C GLN A 92 -23.54 -18.28 6.41
N PRO A 93 -22.30 -18.46 5.91
CA PRO A 93 -21.78 -17.69 4.77
C PRO A 93 -22.72 -17.67 3.57
N VAL A 94 -23.34 -18.80 3.21
CA VAL A 94 -24.26 -18.89 2.08
C VAL A 94 -25.56 -18.14 2.32
N ARG A 95 -26.09 -18.15 3.55
CA ARG A 95 -27.28 -17.36 3.90
C ARG A 95 -27.02 -15.86 3.84
N GLU A 96 -25.84 -15.42 4.25
CA GLU A 96 -25.48 -14.00 4.33
C GLU A 96 -25.04 -13.44 2.96
N ARG A 97 -24.29 -14.24 2.17
CA ARG A 97 -23.60 -13.78 0.95
C ARG A 97 -23.97 -14.55 -0.31
N GLY A 98 -24.91 -15.48 -0.22
CA GLY A 98 -25.37 -16.30 -1.34
C GLY A 98 -24.50 -17.53 -1.62
N TRP A 99 -24.90 -18.33 -2.61
CA TRP A 99 -24.27 -19.62 -2.94
C TRP A 99 -22.76 -19.52 -3.25
N VAL A 100 -22.30 -18.35 -3.73
CA VAL A 100 -20.90 -18.11 -4.07
C VAL A 100 -19.98 -18.25 -2.86
N ALA A 101 -20.49 -17.99 -1.65
CA ALA A 101 -19.73 -18.18 -0.42
C ALA A 101 -19.36 -19.65 -0.14
N ALA A 102 -20.04 -20.63 -0.76
CA ALA A 102 -19.66 -22.04 -0.68
C ALA A 102 -18.52 -22.43 -1.63
N VAL A 103 -18.19 -21.59 -2.62
CA VAL A 103 -17.15 -21.89 -3.61
C VAL A 103 -15.77 -21.80 -2.92
N PRO A 104 -14.90 -22.82 -3.04
CA PRO A 104 -13.54 -22.73 -2.50
C PRO A 104 -12.75 -21.56 -3.08
N SER A 105 -11.84 -20.98 -2.30
CA SER A 105 -11.09 -19.78 -2.69
C SER A 105 -10.29 -19.98 -3.97
N TRP A 106 -9.56 -21.10 -4.10
CA TRP A 106 -8.88 -21.48 -5.34
C TRP A 106 -9.80 -21.51 -6.58
N ALA A 107 -11.04 -22.00 -6.42
CA ALA A 107 -11.98 -22.07 -7.52
C ALA A 107 -12.50 -20.66 -7.87
N LEU A 108 -12.78 -19.80 -6.88
CA LEU A 108 -13.10 -18.40 -7.12
C LEU A 108 -11.97 -17.68 -7.88
N VAL A 109 -10.72 -17.90 -7.47
CA VAL A 109 -9.55 -17.30 -8.12
C VAL A 109 -9.45 -17.71 -9.59
N HIS A 110 -9.92 -18.90 -9.99
CA HIS A 110 -9.96 -19.33 -11.40
C HIS A 110 -11.23 -18.89 -12.15
N LEU A 111 -12.38 -18.92 -11.47
CA LEU A 111 -13.69 -18.71 -12.08
C LEU A 111 -14.08 -17.23 -12.20
N VAL A 112 -13.48 -16.34 -11.41
CA VAL A 112 -13.68 -14.90 -11.60
C VAL A 112 -13.26 -14.55 -13.03
N PRO A 113 -14.20 -14.01 -13.85
CA PRO A 113 -13.90 -13.64 -15.21
C PRO A 113 -12.99 -12.42 -15.18
N MET A 114 -11.86 -12.46 -15.87
CA MET A 114 -11.00 -11.28 -15.98
C MET A 114 -11.51 -10.45 -17.16
N PRO A 115 -11.72 -9.13 -16.99
CA PRO A 115 -11.95 -8.25 -18.12
C PRO A 115 -10.84 -8.46 -19.15
N MET A 116 -11.22 -8.60 -20.43
CA MET A 116 -10.24 -8.68 -21.50
C MET A 116 -9.71 -7.27 -21.77
N ALA A 117 -8.40 -7.16 -21.99
CA ALA A 117 -7.70 -5.88 -22.18
C ALA A 117 -8.29 -5.02 -23.33
N ASP A 118 -8.94 -5.66 -24.31
CA ASP A 118 -9.44 -5.03 -25.53
C ASP A 118 -10.87 -4.47 -25.42
N ALA A 119 -11.53 -4.59 -24.26
CA ALA A 119 -12.91 -4.11 -24.09
C ALA A 119 -12.97 -2.57 -24.00
N PRO A 120 -13.72 -1.88 -24.89
CA PRO A 120 -13.71 -0.43 -24.96
C PRO A 120 -14.50 0.23 -23.80
N SER A 121 -13.79 1.12 -23.09
CA SER A 121 -14.20 2.08 -22.05
C SER A 121 -13.99 1.64 -20.57
N PRO A 122 -12.91 2.12 -19.93
CA PRO A 122 -12.51 1.72 -18.56
C PRO A 122 -13.52 2.02 -17.46
N GLU A 123 -14.34 3.07 -17.55
CA GLU A 123 -15.14 3.53 -16.40
C GLU A 123 -16.48 2.80 -16.24
N PHE A 124 -17.17 2.51 -17.34
CA PHE A 124 -18.51 1.91 -17.28
C PHE A 124 -18.47 0.42 -16.95
N GLU A 125 -17.48 -0.32 -17.47
CA GLU A 125 -17.34 -1.75 -17.21
C GLU A 125 -16.69 -2.08 -15.86
N ARG A 126 -15.80 -1.22 -15.34
CA ARG A 126 -15.21 -1.44 -14.00
C ARG A 126 -16.31 -1.57 -12.93
N GLY A 127 -17.32 -0.71 -12.98
CA GLY A 127 -18.46 -0.80 -12.07
C GLY A 127 -19.28 -2.09 -12.23
N ALA A 128 -19.36 -2.67 -13.43
CA ALA A 128 -20.06 -3.93 -13.67
C ALA A 128 -19.24 -5.15 -13.19
N PHE A 129 -17.94 -5.18 -13.46
CA PHE A 129 -17.02 -6.21 -12.97
C PHE A 129 -17.06 -6.30 -11.45
N TYR A 130 -16.99 -5.17 -10.76
CA TYR A 130 -17.00 -5.13 -9.30
C TYR A 130 -18.34 -5.53 -8.65
N ARG A 131 -19.43 -5.60 -9.44
CA ARG A 131 -20.75 -6.05 -8.99
C ARG A 131 -20.98 -7.55 -9.19
N GLN A 132 -20.08 -8.26 -9.86
CA GLN A 132 -20.24 -9.69 -10.07
C GLN A 132 -20.16 -10.45 -8.73
N PRO A 133 -21.06 -11.42 -8.47
CA PRO A 133 -21.06 -12.18 -7.21
C PRO A 133 -19.74 -12.87 -6.90
N LEU A 134 -19.07 -13.43 -7.91
CA LEU A 134 -17.76 -14.08 -7.78
C LEU A 134 -16.68 -13.10 -7.30
N TRP A 135 -16.62 -11.90 -7.91
CA TRP A 135 -15.66 -10.88 -7.50
C TRP A 135 -15.96 -10.35 -6.11
N THR A 136 -17.24 -10.08 -5.80
CA THR A 136 -17.66 -9.58 -4.49
C THR A 136 -17.23 -10.54 -3.38
N GLU A 137 -17.47 -11.84 -3.55
CA GLU A 137 -17.04 -12.86 -2.58
C GLU A 137 -15.51 -12.97 -2.51
N LEU A 138 -14.80 -12.99 -3.65
CA LEU A 138 -13.34 -13.07 -3.67
C LEU A 138 -12.69 -11.85 -2.99
N ASN A 139 -13.19 -10.65 -3.28
CA ASN A 139 -12.74 -9.40 -2.67
C ASN A 139 -13.08 -9.34 -1.18
N HIS A 140 -14.21 -9.92 -0.75
CA HIS A 140 -14.52 -10.08 0.67
C HIS A 140 -13.47 -10.96 1.37
N ARG A 141 -13.13 -12.12 0.80
CA ARG A 141 -12.08 -13.00 1.34
C ARG A 141 -10.69 -12.36 1.36
N ARG A 142 -10.36 -11.65 0.28
CA ARG A 142 -9.11 -10.89 0.15
C ARG A 142 -8.99 -9.81 1.21
N ARG A 143 -10.04 -8.99 1.42
CA ARG A 143 -10.08 -7.97 2.48
C ARG A 143 -10.04 -8.56 3.90
N GLY A 144 -10.66 -9.73 4.08
CA GLY A 144 -10.62 -10.49 5.33
C GLY A 144 -9.32 -11.28 5.55
N GLN A 145 -8.34 -11.15 4.65
CA GLN A 145 -7.06 -11.88 4.69
C GLN A 145 -7.22 -13.41 4.84
N SER A 146 -8.30 -13.98 4.29
CA SER A 146 -8.59 -15.42 4.35
C SER A 146 -8.07 -16.20 3.15
N LEU A 147 -7.53 -15.51 2.13
CA LEU A 147 -6.82 -16.13 1.03
C LEU A 147 -5.44 -16.60 1.48
N TRP A 148 -5.06 -17.79 1.01
CA TRP A 148 -3.72 -18.31 1.23
C TRP A 148 -2.73 -17.54 0.34
N LEU A 149 -1.46 -17.46 0.75
CA LEU A 149 -0.44 -16.70 0.00
C LEU A 149 -0.33 -17.13 -1.47
N TRP A 150 -0.46 -18.43 -1.74
CA TRP A 150 -0.42 -18.96 -3.11
C TRP A 150 -1.69 -18.63 -3.93
N GLU A 151 -2.85 -18.51 -3.29
CA GLU A 151 -4.11 -18.09 -3.94
C GLU A 151 -4.03 -16.63 -4.33
N GLU A 152 -3.51 -15.78 -3.43
CA GLU A 152 -3.26 -14.37 -3.71
C GLU A 152 -2.24 -14.22 -4.85
N ARG A 153 -1.15 -14.99 -4.84
CA ARG A 153 -0.18 -15.02 -5.94
C ARG A 153 -0.80 -15.37 -7.28
N MET A 154 -1.64 -16.39 -7.29
CA MET A 154 -2.34 -16.80 -8.49
C MET A 154 -3.27 -15.69 -8.99
N LEU A 155 -4.03 -15.07 -8.08
CA LEU A 155 -4.94 -13.98 -8.39
C LEU A 155 -4.19 -12.78 -8.98
N MET A 156 -3.14 -12.29 -8.32
CA MET A 156 -2.34 -11.17 -8.80
C MET A 156 -1.67 -11.48 -10.14
N GLY A 157 -1.18 -12.70 -10.34
CA GLY A 157 -0.64 -13.13 -11.62
C GLY A 157 -1.69 -13.14 -12.75
N ARG A 158 -2.94 -13.48 -12.46
CA ARG A 158 -4.04 -13.35 -13.44
C ARG A 158 -4.32 -11.87 -13.75
N PHE A 159 -4.35 -11.01 -12.73
CA PHE A 159 -4.56 -9.57 -12.92
C PHE A 159 -3.48 -8.93 -13.79
N ALA A 160 -2.22 -9.16 -13.47
CA ALA A 160 -1.09 -8.65 -14.24
C ALA A 160 -1.16 -9.05 -15.73
N ARG A 161 -1.59 -10.29 -16.04
CA ARG A 161 -1.78 -10.74 -17.43
C ARG A 161 -3.01 -10.14 -18.11
N ALA A 162 -4.08 -9.88 -17.36
CA ALA A 162 -5.31 -9.33 -17.90
C ALA A 162 -5.22 -7.81 -18.14
N PHE A 163 -4.35 -7.11 -17.41
CA PHE A 163 -4.22 -5.65 -17.44
C PHE A 163 -2.75 -5.20 -17.67
N PRO A 164 -2.12 -5.56 -18.79
CA PRO A 164 -0.74 -5.16 -19.07
C PRO A 164 -0.57 -3.63 -19.14
N ALA A 165 -1.55 -2.91 -19.69
CA ALA A 165 -1.51 -1.44 -19.78
C ALA A 165 -1.50 -0.76 -18.38
N GLU A 166 -2.11 -1.36 -17.36
CA GLU A 166 -2.03 -0.83 -15.99
C GLU A 166 -0.62 -1.03 -15.38
N LEU A 167 0.16 -2.00 -15.88
CA LEU A 167 1.55 -2.18 -15.48
C LEU A 167 2.48 -1.18 -16.18
N GLU A 168 2.20 -0.84 -17.43
CA GLU A 168 2.94 0.21 -18.16
C GLU A 168 2.75 1.58 -17.52
N GLY A 169 1.54 1.88 -17.02
CA GLY A 169 1.25 3.11 -16.28
C GLY A 169 1.58 3.07 -14.78
N LEU A 170 2.13 1.95 -14.28
CA LEU A 170 2.41 1.78 -12.84
C LEU A 170 3.49 2.75 -12.36
N ILE A 171 4.48 3.03 -13.19
CA ILE A 171 5.57 3.94 -12.90
C ILE A 171 5.51 5.10 -13.86
N VAL A 172 5.33 6.29 -13.31
CA VAL A 172 5.36 7.53 -14.06
C VAL A 172 6.68 8.22 -13.72
N THR A 173 7.37 8.68 -14.75
CA THR A 173 8.56 9.53 -14.63
C THR A 173 8.67 10.41 -15.85
N ARG A 174 9.61 11.36 -15.80
CA ARG A 174 9.99 12.16 -16.95
C ARG A 174 10.75 11.29 -17.96
N ARG A 175 10.46 11.47 -19.25
CA ARG A 175 11.18 10.76 -20.32
C ARG A 175 12.62 11.23 -20.46
N GLU A 176 12.91 12.48 -20.15
CA GLU A 176 14.23 13.09 -20.29
C GLU A 176 14.75 13.57 -18.93
N TRP A 177 15.96 13.18 -18.55
CA TRP A 177 16.60 13.59 -17.29
C TRP A 177 17.98 14.22 -17.54
N PRO A 178 18.37 15.28 -16.83
CA PRO A 178 19.72 15.82 -16.93
C PRO A 178 20.74 14.85 -16.38
N ALA A 179 21.91 14.78 -17.03
CA ALA A 179 23.02 13.99 -16.54
C ALA A 179 23.44 14.43 -15.12
N GLY A 180 23.54 13.48 -14.20
CA GLY A 180 23.95 13.74 -12.81
C GLY A 180 22.82 14.10 -11.84
N GLU A 181 21.60 14.34 -12.33
CA GLU A 181 20.42 14.51 -11.48
C GLU A 181 19.84 13.16 -11.06
N ASP A 182 19.18 13.13 -9.90
CA ASP A 182 18.45 11.95 -9.44
C ASP A 182 17.19 11.76 -10.26
N VAL A 183 16.96 10.53 -10.74
CA VAL A 183 15.71 10.14 -11.39
C VAL A 183 14.65 9.95 -10.31
N TRP A 184 13.54 10.66 -10.46
CA TRP A 184 12.37 10.51 -9.60
C TRP A 184 11.28 9.72 -10.29
N ILE A 185 10.59 8.88 -9.54
CA ILE A 185 9.42 8.13 -9.99
C ILE A 185 8.20 8.45 -9.11
N GLU A 186 7.02 8.47 -9.73
CA GLU A 186 5.74 8.39 -9.03
C GLU A 186 5.15 7.02 -9.35
N VAL A 187 4.74 6.31 -8.31
CA VAL A 187 4.12 4.99 -8.50
C VAL A 187 2.62 5.15 -8.38
N HIS A 188 1.90 4.71 -9.41
CA HIS A 188 0.45 4.74 -9.50
C HIS A 188 -0.08 3.31 -9.40
N PRO A 189 -0.34 2.78 -8.18
CA PRO A 189 -0.70 1.38 -8.03
C PRO A 189 -1.91 1.04 -8.89
N ALA A 190 -1.76 -0.03 -9.67
CA ALA A 190 -2.81 -0.55 -10.54
C ALA A 190 -4.09 -0.80 -9.74
N GLY A 191 -5.26 -0.66 -10.38
CA GLY A 191 -6.55 -0.70 -9.68
C GLY A 191 -6.74 -1.99 -8.89
N TRP A 192 -6.24 -3.10 -9.44
CA TRP A 192 -6.30 -4.43 -8.82
C TRP A 192 -5.34 -4.62 -7.63
N MET A 193 -4.28 -3.81 -7.50
CA MET A 193 -3.39 -3.82 -6.32
C MET A 193 -4.04 -3.15 -5.12
N ARG A 194 -5.01 -2.25 -5.35
CA ARG A 194 -5.68 -1.46 -4.30
C ARG A 194 -6.64 -2.31 -3.45
N GLY A 195 -6.97 -1.80 -2.27
CA GLY A 195 -8.08 -2.30 -1.46
C GLY A 195 -7.71 -3.35 -0.41
N VAL A 196 -6.43 -3.74 -0.32
CA VAL A 196 -5.88 -4.52 0.80
C VAL A 196 -4.95 -3.60 1.59
N ARG A 197 -5.20 -3.47 2.89
CA ARG A 197 -4.38 -2.62 3.77
C ARG A 197 -3.02 -3.27 3.99
N GLY A 198 -1.98 -2.44 4.10
CA GLY A 198 -0.63 -2.91 4.40
C GLY A 198 -0.03 -3.70 3.26
N ARG A 199 -0.04 -3.15 2.04
CA ARG A 199 0.78 -3.68 0.95
C ARG A 199 1.87 -2.68 0.64
N ILE A 200 3.05 -3.20 0.31
CA ILE A 200 4.13 -2.38 -0.23
C ILE A 200 4.49 -2.91 -1.60
N LEU A 201 4.56 -2.01 -2.56
CA LEU A 201 5.16 -2.24 -3.85
C LEU A 201 6.61 -1.77 -3.76
N LYS A 202 7.53 -2.72 -3.84
CA LYS A 202 8.95 -2.44 -3.95
C LYS A 202 9.34 -2.37 -5.42
N VAL A 203 9.98 -1.27 -5.79
CA VAL A 203 10.51 -1.01 -7.13
C VAL A 203 12.03 -1.03 -7.03
N THR A 204 12.68 -1.98 -7.68
CA THR A 204 14.14 -2.16 -7.60
C THR A 204 14.75 -1.99 -8.99
N PRO A 205 15.44 -0.88 -9.26
CA PRO A 205 16.17 -0.69 -10.50
C PRO A 205 17.30 -1.71 -10.64
N ARG A 206 17.51 -2.25 -11.85
CA ARG A 206 18.65 -3.13 -12.19
C ARG A 206 19.92 -2.38 -12.57
N VAL A 207 19.94 -1.06 -12.40
CA VAL A 207 21.09 -0.20 -12.69
C VAL A 207 21.94 -0.06 -11.44
N GLU A 208 23.25 -0.29 -11.56
CA GLU A 208 24.18 -0.19 -10.43
C GLU A 208 24.18 1.23 -9.84
N GLY A 209 24.17 1.33 -8.51
CA GLY A 209 24.15 2.60 -7.78
C GLY A 209 22.77 3.22 -7.59
N MET A 210 21.74 2.73 -8.28
CA MET A 210 20.34 3.13 -8.04
C MET A 210 19.76 2.44 -6.80
N ARG A 211 18.83 3.12 -6.13
CA ARG A 211 18.20 2.68 -4.88
C ARG A 211 16.81 2.13 -5.15
N SER A 212 16.40 1.12 -4.38
CA SER A 212 15.01 0.65 -4.41
C SER A 212 14.08 1.66 -3.75
N ALA A 213 12.89 1.83 -4.32
CA ALA A 213 11.78 2.56 -3.69
C ALA A 213 10.79 1.57 -3.09
N GLU A 214 10.32 1.83 -1.87
CA GLU A 214 9.26 1.06 -1.22
C GLU A 214 8.04 1.94 -1.03
N ILE A 215 6.97 1.63 -1.77
CA ILE A 215 5.77 2.46 -1.84
C ILE A 215 4.62 1.72 -1.16
N SER A 216 4.03 2.34 -0.15
CA SER A 216 2.79 1.83 0.44
C SER A 216 1.67 1.91 -0.58
N VAL A 217 1.08 0.75 -0.93
CA VAL A 217 -0.13 0.70 -1.77
C VAL A 217 -1.31 1.12 -0.90
N LEU A 218 -1.53 2.42 -0.86
CA LEU A 218 -2.57 3.05 -0.08
C LEU A 218 -3.95 2.53 -0.51
N THR A 219 -4.86 2.40 0.46
CA THR A 219 -6.26 2.14 0.12
C THR A 219 -6.84 3.33 -0.63
N GLN A 220 -7.78 3.09 -1.54
CA GLN A 220 -8.38 4.11 -2.40
C GLN A 220 -8.89 5.33 -1.60
N GLY A 221 -9.45 5.13 -0.40
CA GLY A 221 -9.89 6.22 0.49
C GLY A 221 -8.77 7.02 1.14
N THR A 222 -7.55 6.49 1.21
CA THR A 222 -6.38 7.25 1.68
C THR A 222 -5.82 8.10 0.56
N LEU A 223 -5.72 7.58 -0.69
CA LEU A 223 -5.29 8.37 -1.86
C LEU A 223 -6.14 9.64 -2.06
N TYR A 224 -7.43 9.60 -1.76
CA TYR A 224 -8.31 10.79 -1.78
C TYR A 224 -8.06 11.77 -0.62
N ARG A 225 -7.44 11.38 0.49
CA ARG A 225 -6.91 12.32 1.50
C ARG A 225 -5.51 12.82 1.13
N PHE A 226 -4.77 12.05 0.33
CA PHE A 226 -3.48 12.45 -0.23
C PHE A 226 -3.65 13.36 -1.47
N SER A 227 -4.86 13.73 -1.92
CA SER A 227 -4.98 14.85 -2.86
C SER A 227 -4.49 16.16 -2.25
N ASP A 228 -4.51 16.25 -0.91
CA ASP A 228 -4.08 17.41 -0.13
C ASP A 228 -2.61 17.28 0.31
N VAL A 229 -2.04 16.08 0.22
CA VAL A 229 -0.61 15.80 0.41
C VAL A 229 0.03 15.89 -0.97
N GLY A 230 0.58 17.05 -1.29
CA GLY A 230 0.91 17.33 -2.68
C GLY A 230 1.94 16.34 -3.28
N SER A 231 1.95 16.28 -4.61
CA SER A 231 2.54 15.18 -5.39
C SER A 231 4.01 14.87 -5.12
N LEU A 232 4.75 15.79 -4.49
CA LEU A 232 6.15 15.58 -4.15
C LEU A 232 6.32 14.48 -3.10
N ASP A 233 5.45 14.37 -2.11
CA ASP A 233 5.64 13.42 -0.99
C ASP A 233 5.46 11.95 -1.39
N ILE A 234 4.79 11.70 -2.51
CA ILE A 234 4.58 10.34 -3.05
C ILE A 234 5.61 9.95 -4.11
N GLN A 235 6.58 10.82 -4.37
CA GLN A 235 7.65 10.55 -5.33
C GLN A 235 8.89 10.02 -4.65
N HIS A 236 9.60 9.15 -5.36
CA HIS A 236 10.77 8.48 -4.83
C HIS A 236 11.96 8.68 -5.76
N GLY A 237 13.05 9.23 -5.23
CA GLY A 237 14.32 9.28 -5.93
C GLY A 237 14.95 7.89 -5.97
N ILE A 238 15.17 7.36 -7.17
CA ILE A 238 15.80 6.05 -7.36
C ILE A 238 17.30 6.16 -7.67
N GLY A 239 17.87 7.36 -7.64
CA GLY A 239 19.29 7.64 -7.83
C GLY A 239 19.61 8.22 -9.22
N ARG A 240 20.89 8.47 -9.47
CA ARG A 240 21.35 9.19 -10.67
C ARG A 240 21.40 8.29 -11.90
N ALA A 241 20.84 8.76 -13.00
CA ALA A 241 21.05 8.11 -14.29
C ALA A 241 22.50 8.30 -14.76
N LEU A 242 23.13 7.23 -15.23
CA LEU A 242 24.44 7.33 -15.88
C LEU A 242 24.28 8.02 -17.24
N ALA A 243 25.28 8.81 -17.65
CA ALA A 243 25.34 9.34 -19.00
C ALA A 243 25.17 8.19 -20.01
N ASN A 244 24.23 8.32 -20.95
CA ASN A 244 23.83 7.31 -21.94
C ASN A 244 22.86 6.21 -21.47
N THR A 245 22.23 6.34 -20.30
CA THR A 245 21.15 5.41 -19.90
C THR A 245 19.91 5.69 -20.76
N THR A 246 19.56 4.78 -21.66
CA THR A 246 18.35 4.89 -22.51
C THR A 246 17.14 4.19 -21.93
N GLU A 247 17.34 3.32 -20.95
CA GLU A 247 16.31 2.49 -20.36
C GLU A 247 16.72 2.05 -18.96
N ILE A 248 15.79 2.08 -18.01
CA ILE A 248 15.94 1.48 -16.69
C ILE A 248 14.99 0.29 -16.60
N ILE A 249 15.53 -0.93 -16.49
CA ILE A 249 14.73 -2.10 -16.14
C ILE A 249 14.52 -2.09 -14.63
N VAL A 250 13.26 -2.23 -14.20
CA VAL A 250 12.90 -2.26 -12.77
C VAL A 250 12.16 -3.55 -12.43
N ASP A 251 12.60 -4.18 -11.36
CA ASP A 251 11.92 -5.30 -10.73
C ASP A 251 10.81 -4.79 -9.80
N LEU A 252 9.64 -5.37 -9.92
CA LEU A 252 8.46 -5.02 -9.14
C LEU A 252 8.12 -6.18 -8.20
N GLU A 253 8.11 -5.92 -6.90
CA GLU A 253 7.69 -6.89 -5.90
C GLU A 253 6.54 -6.32 -5.07
N LEU A 254 5.35 -6.91 -5.22
CA LEU A 254 4.22 -6.60 -4.36
C LEU A 254 4.28 -7.51 -3.14
N MET A 255 4.41 -6.91 -1.97
CA MET A 255 4.49 -7.60 -0.69
C MET A 255 3.23 -7.33 0.12
N ASP A 256 2.75 -8.36 0.81
CA ASP A 256 1.57 -8.28 1.68
C ASP A 256 2.00 -8.41 3.13
N PHE A 257 1.50 -7.51 3.97
CA PHE A 257 1.77 -7.53 5.39
C PHE A 257 0.62 -8.16 6.17
N LYS A 258 0.98 -9.14 6.99
CA LYS A 258 0.13 -9.51 8.11
C LYS A 258 0.47 -8.65 9.30
N ARG A 259 -0.51 -7.85 9.73
CA ARG A 259 -0.44 -7.20 11.02
C ARG A 259 -0.59 -8.28 12.08
N ASP A 260 0.47 -8.53 12.84
CA ASP A 260 0.32 -9.33 14.06
C ASP A 260 -0.48 -8.54 15.11
N GLN A 261 -1.12 -9.23 16.04
CA GLN A 261 -1.86 -8.63 17.15
C GLN A 261 -1.01 -7.64 17.96
N SER A 262 0.32 -7.83 17.96
CA SER A 262 1.31 -6.95 18.59
C SER A 262 1.52 -5.60 17.88
N ARG A 263 0.78 -5.30 16.79
CA ARG A 263 1.00 -4.15 15.88
C ARG A 263 2.36 -4.16 15.17
N ASN A 264 3.22 -5.15 15.41
CA ASN A 264 4.44 -5.35 14.66
C ASN A 264 4.13 -6.01 13.31
N PHE A 265 4.89 -5.63 12.30
CA PHE A 265 4.82 -6.17 10.94
C PHE A 265 5.80 -7.35 10.84
N VAL A 266 5.29 -8.60 10.86
CA VAL A 266 6.15 -9.79 11.08
C VAL A 266 6.19 -10.77 9.91
N ASP A 267 5.51 -10.53 8.78
CA ASP A 267 5.56 -11.46 7.66
C ASP A 267 5.44 -10.76 6.31
N TRP A 268 6.46 -10.92 5.47
CA TRP A 268 6.56 -10.35 4.13
C TRP A 268 6.34 -11.45 3.10
N GLY A 269 5.08 -11.76 2.82
CA GLY A 269 4.74 -12.63 1.71
C GLY A 269 4.81 -11.86 0.40
N ILE A 270 5.78 -12.14 -0.48
CA ILE A 270 5.73 -11.63 -1.86
C ILE A 270 4.51 -12.24 -2.53
N VAL A 271 3.51 -11.43 -2.86
CA VAL A 271 2.27 -11.86 -3.51
C VAL A 271 2.35 -11.70 -5.02
N TRP A 272 3.25 -10.89 -5.55
CA TRP A 272 3.42 -10.79 -6.99
C TRP A 272 4.81 -10.28 -7.34
N ARG A 273 5.33 -10.75 -8.48
CA ARG A 273 6.55 -10.25 -9.11
C ARG A 273 6.24 -9.87 -10.54
N GLY A 274 6.81 -8.77 -10.98
CA GLY A 274 6.80 -8.33 -12.36
C GLY A 274 8.07 -7.58 -12.70
N GLU A 275 8.17 -7.20 -13.96
CA GLU A 275 9.24 -6.39 -14.50
C GLU A 275 8.59 -5.34 -15.39
N THR A 276 9.13 -4.13 -15.39
CA THR A 276 8.80 -3.12 -16.40
C THR A 276 10.05 -2.35 -16.78
N SER A 277 9.99 -1.67 -17.90
CA SER A 277 11.05 -0.84 -18.44
C SER A 277 10.63 0.62 -18.44
N ILE A 278 11.52 1.48 -17.97
CA ILE A 278 11.34 2.92 -17.99
C ILE A 278 12.22 3.48 -19.11
N PRO A 279 11.65 3.90 -20.25
CA PRO A 279 12.43 4.51 -21.32
C PRO A 279 12.90 5.89 -20.88
N LEU A 280 14.20 6.16 -21.01
CA LEU A 280 14.84 7.41 -20.62
C LEU A 280 15.69 7.98 -21.75
N SER A 281 15.83 9.30 -21.76
CA SER A 281 16.87 10.02 -22.50
C SER A 281 17.62 10.94 -21.54
N THR A 282 18.92 11.12 -21.75
CA THR A 282 19.74 11.99 -20.92
C THR A 282 20.03 13.32 -21.64
N SER A 283 19.73 14.45 -21.00
CA SER A 283 20.17 15.78 -21.46
C SER A 283 21.49 16.18 -20.80
N ARG A 284 22.14 17.25 -21.28
CA ARG A 284 23.39 17.75 -20.69
C ARG A 284 23.17 18.55 -19.41
N GLY A 285 21.96 19.08 -19.21
CA GLY A 285 21.65 19.95 -18.09
C GLY A 285 20.17 20.29 -18.00
N VAL A 286 19.78 20.81 -16.83
CA VAL A 286 18.37 21.12 -16.55
C VAL A 286 17.81 22.17 -17.52
N SER A 287 18.64 23.11 -17.98
CA SER A 287 18.26 24.18 -18.91
C SER A 287 17.89 23.69 -20.32
N GLU A 288 18.33 22.50 -20.73
CA GLU A 288 17.91 21.91 -22.03
C GLU A 288 16.48 21.37 -21.96
N ILE A 289 16.03 21.05 -20.74
CA ILE A 289 14.75 20.39 -20.46
C ILE A 289 13.70 21.39 -19.98
N LEU A 290 14.12 22.35 -19.15
CA LEU A 290 13.26 23.30 -18.47
C LEU A 290 13.67 24.73 -18.81
N THR A 291 12.70 25.51 -19.27
CA THR A 291 12.88 26.94 -19.52
C THR A 291 12.56 27.72 -18.25
N PRO A 292 13.49 28.50 -17.68
CA PRO A 292 13.19 29.36 -16.54
C PRO A 292 12.22 30.47 -16.96
N PHE A 293 11.33 30.86 -16.05
CA PHE A 293 10.53 32.08 -16.18
C PHE A 293 10.54 32.85 -14.85
N SER A 294 10.55 34.16 -14.95
CA SER A 294 10.31 35.10 -13.85
C SER A 294 9.83 36.41 -14.48
N SER A 295 8.92 37.08 -13.80
CA SER A 295 8.54 38.45 -14.11
C SER A 295 8.37 39.21 -12.79
N PRO A 296 8.63 40.53 -12.76
CA PRO A 296 8.42 41.33 -11.56
C PRO A 296 7.00 41.20 -11.00
N GLU A 297 5.99 41.08 -11.86
CA GLU A 297 4.59 40.92 -11.49
C GLU A 297 4.33 39.55 -10.83
N PHE A 298 4.86 38.47 -11.40
CA PHE A 298 4.70 37.14 -10.84
C PHE A 298 5.48 36.99 -9.52
N ASP A 299 6.69 37.55 -9.44
CA ASP A 299 7.51 37.54 -8.22
C ASP A 299 6.87 38.37 -7.10
N ALA A 300 6.23 39.50 -7.44
CA ALA A 300 5.43 40.29 -6.50
C ALA A 300 4.23 39.50 -6.00
N MET A 301 3.50 38.80 -6.89
CA MET A 301 2.38 37.95 -6.49
C MET A 301 2.84 36.82 -5.55
N VAL A 302 3.88 36.06 -5.90
CA VAL A 302 4.38 34.96 -5.03
C VAL A 302 4.67 35.49 -3.62
N ARG A 303 5.27 36.68 -3.53
CA ARG A 303 5.56 37.35 -2.26
C ARG A 303 4.32 37.83 -1.52
N ASP A 304 3.36 38.41 -2.23
CA ASP A 304 2.19 39.05 -1.63
C ASP A 304 1.07 38.07 -1.27
N THR A 305 1.02 36.93 -1.98
CA THR A 305 0.01 35.88 -1.83
C THR A 305 0.41 34.84 -0.80
N LEU A 306 1.70 34.48 -0.74
CA LEU A 306 2.17 33.44 0.18
C LEU A 306 2.41 33.97 1.60
N SER A 307 2.12 33.12 2.58
CA SER A 307 2.36 33.31 4.00
C SER A 307 2.77 31.97 4.59
N ALA A 308 3.66 31.94 5.59
CA ALA A 308 4.15 30.69 6.14
C ALA A 308 3.77 30.51 7.61
N SER A 309 3.38 29.30 8.02
CA SER A 309 3.50 28.87 9.42
C SER A 309 4.55 27.77 9.52
N VAL A 310 5.20 27.70 10.67
CA VAL A 310 6.21 26.67 10.98
C VAL A 310 5.68 25.85 12.12
N SER A 311 5.82 24.54 12.01
CA SER A 311 5.54 23.63 13.11
C SER A 311 6.76 22.77 13.38
N LEU A 312 7.27 22.86 14.62
CA LEU A 312 8.47 22.18 15.06
C LEU A 312 8.08 21.08 16.04
N ASN A 313 8.37 19.81 15.69
CA ASN A 313 8.22 18.69 16.60
C ASN A 313 9.60 18.15 16.99
N ALA A 314 10.03 18.44 18.22
CA ALA A 314 11.34 18.07 18.72
C ALA A 314 11.50 16.55 18.94
N GLU A 315 10.43 15.84 19.28
CA GLU A 315 10.49 14.42 19.64
C GLU A 315 10.65 13.50 18.43
N ASN A 316 9.92 13.80 17.36
CA ASN A 316 9.95 12.97 16.14
C ASN A 316 10.97 13.48 15.11
N HIS A 317 11.66 14.60 15.39
CA HIS A 317 12.50 15.32 14.44
C HIS A 317 11.76 15.64 13.12
N VAL A 318 10.44 15.81 13.19
CA VAL A 318 9.59 16.14 12.05
C VAL A 318 9.25 17.62 12.14
N HIS A 319 9.82 18.39 11.22
CA HIS A 319 9.58 19.83 11.11
C HIS A 319 8.87 20.08 9.78
N PHE A 320 7.82 20.89 9.81
CA PHE A 320 7.10 21.26 8.60
C PHE A 320 6.87 22.77 8.51
N VAL A 321 6.94 23.28 7.29
CA VAL A 321 6.48 24.63 6.94
C VAL A 321 5.18 24.47 6.19
N ASN A 322 4.11 25.07 6.67
CA ASN A 322 2.87 25.21 5.92
C ASN A 322 2.90 26.53 5.17
N LEU A 323 2.70 26.47 3.86
CA LEU A 323 2.50 27.62 3.01
C LEU A 323 1.00 27.83 2.84
N TYR A 324 0.55 29.04 3.16
CA TYR A 324 -0.81 29.50 2.93
C TYR A 324 -0.78 30.56 1.85
N GLY A 325 -1.82 30.60 1.02
CA GLY A 325 -2.01 31.67 0.08
C GLY A 325 -3.26 31.46 -0.75
N ASP A 326 -3.54 32.44 -1.61
CA ASP A 326 -4.51 32.27 -2.68
C ASP A 326 -3.90 31.38 -3.79
N TRP A 327 -3.91 30.07 -3.52
CA TRP A 327 -3.39 29.07 -4.46
C TRP A 327 -4.19 29.01 -5.76
N GLU A 328 -5.46 29.39 -5.72
CA GLU A 328 -6.32 29.44 -6.90
C GLU A 328 -5.84 30.56 -7.84
N GLU A 329 -5.57 31.76 -7.30
CA GLU A 329 -5.04 32.88 -8.07
C GLU A 329 -3.62 32.58 -8.61
N LEU A 330 -2.73 32.03 -7.77
CA LEU A 330 -1.39 31.61 -8.19
C LEU A 330 -1.46 30.60 -9.35
N ALA A 331 -2.38 29.65 -9.24
CA ALA A 331 -2.54 28.63 -10.26
C ALA A 331 -3.20 29.16 -11.53
N ARG A 332 -4.18 30.05 -11.43
CA ARG A 332 -4.77 30.76 -12.57
C ARG A 332 -3.66 31.46 -13.35
N LEU A 333 -2.75 32.15 -12.68
CA LEU A 333 -1.63 32.81 -13.34
C LEU A 333 -0.60 31.83 -13.88
N LEU A 334 -0.31 30.72 -13.19
CA LEU A 334 0.51 29.64 -13.74
C LEU A 334 -0.07 29.06 -15.04
N THR A 335 -1.39 28.98 -15.20
CA THR A 335 -2.00 28.52 -16.47
C THR A 335 -1.72 29.45 -17.64
N GLU A 336 -1.49 30.75 -17.41
CA GLU A 336 -1.11 31.71 -18.45
C GLU A 336 0.29 31.38 -19.03
N PHE A 337 1.13 30.69 -18.24
CA PHE A 337 2.45 30.23 -18.66
C PHE A 337 2.45 28.80 -19.25
N GLY A 338 1.28 28.15 -19.36
CA GLY A 338 1.11 26.83 -19.96
C GLY A 338 1.56 25.68 -19.06
N ASP A 339 2.59 24.95 -19.49
CA ASP A 339 3.20 23.82 -18.77
C ASP A 339 4.23 24.27 -17.71
N ALA A 340 3.93 25.39 -17.07
CA ALA A 340 4.73 26.00 -16.02
C ALA A 340 4.44 25.39 -14.66
N VAL A 341 5.49 25.27 -13.86
CA VAL A 341 5.40 24.89 -12.46
C VAL A 341 6.05 25.95 -11.59
N LEU A 342 5.66 25.94 -10.31
CA LEU A 342 6.23 26.73 -9.23
C LEU A 342 6.99 25.78 -8.31
N PRO A 343 8.24 25.40 -8.64
CA PRO A 343 9.02 24.47 -7.84
C PRO A 343 9.83 25.26 -6.82
N ILE A 344 9.52 25.06 -5.56
CA ILE A 344 10.00 25.90 -4.48
C ILE A 344 11.02 25.12 -3.66
N ARG A 345 12.22 25.67 -3.51
CA ARG A 345 13.11 25.37 -2.39
C ARG A 345 12.83 26.39 -1.29
N LEU A 346 12.53 25.89 -0.10
CA LEU A 346 12.27 26.68 1.10
C LEU A 346 13.54 26.72 1.93
N GLU A 347 13.98 27.93 2.28
CA GLU A 347 15.01 28.17 3.29
C GLU A 347 14.32 28.83 4.48
N LEU A 348 14.11 28.07 5.56
CA LEU A 348 13.58 28.60 6.81
C LEU A 348 14.70 29.39 7.50
N MET A 349 14.47 30.67 7.70
CA MET A 349 15.41 31.60 8.30
C MET A 349 14.95 31.99 9.70
N ARG A 350 15.92 32.00 10.62
CA ARG A 350 15.78 32.47 11.99
C ARG A 350 16.85 33.54 12.22
N ASP A 351 16.42 34.77 12.48
CA ASP A 351 17.31 35.93 12.68
C ASP A 351 18.31 36.12 11.53
N GLY A 352 17.83 35.93 10.29
CA GLY A 352 18.62 36.06 9.06
C GLY A 352 19.54 34.87 8.73
N VAL A 353 19.51 33.79 9.52
CA VAL A 353 20.31 32.58 9.30
C VAL A 353 19.41 31.43 8.85
N VAL A 354 19.79 30.71 7.80
CA VAL A 354 19.08 29.50 7.35
C VAL A 354 19.25 28.39 8.40
N VAL A 355 18.15 27.99 9.04
CA VAL A 355 18.12 26.96 10.08
C VAL A 355 17.58 25.63 9.58
N ALA A 356 16.78 25.64 8.52
CA ALA A 356 16.29 24.43 7.88
C ALA A 356 15.97 24.66 6.40
N GLU A 357 15.91 23.57 5.63
CA GLU A 357 15.55 23.62 4.21
C GLU A 357 14.49 22.58 3.88
N GLY A 358 13.59 22.92 2.97
CA GLY A 358 12.57 22.00 2.46
C GLY A 358 12.29 22.23 0.99
N VAL A 359 11.40 21.41 0.44
CA VAL A 359 10.93 21.56 -0.95
C VAL A 359 9.42 21.52 -0.96
N ALA A 360 8.82 22.42 -1.74
CA ALA A 360 7.40 22.53 -1.99
C ALA A 360 7.17 22.79 -3.48
N GLY A 361 5.93 22.81 -3.91
CA GLY A 361 5.61 23.44 -5.19
C GLY A 361 4.25 23.07 -5.74
N GLY A 362 3.91 23.78 -6.81
CA GLY A 362 2.64 23.66 -7.50
C GLY A 362 2.80 23.50 -8.99
N ALA A 363 1.81 22.85 -9.62
CA ALA A 363 1.66 22.86 -11.07
C ALA A 363 0.23 23.25 -11.43
N ALA A 364 0.09 24.16 -12.38
CA ALA A 364 -1.18 24.33 -13.07
C ALA A 364 -1.42 23.07 -13.91
N MET A 365 -2.35 22.22 -13.47
CA MET A 365 -2.79 21.07 -14.27
C MET A 365 -4.27 21.25 -14.58
N GLU A 366 -4.61 21.13 -15.86
CA GLU A 366 -5.99 20.89 -16.27
C GLU A 366 -6.36 19.47 -15.84
N GLN A 367 -6.91 19.31 -14.63
CA GLN A 367 -7.41 18.01 -14.21
C GLN A 367 -8.58 17.61 -15.10
N THR A 368 -8.39 16.55 -15.89
CA THR A 368 -9.47 15.83 -16.58
C THR A 368 -10.19 14.92 -15.58
N PHE A 369 -10.76 15.50 -14.52
CA PHE A 369 -11.85 14.84 -13.79
C PHE A 369 -13.16 15.45 -14.27
N PRO A 370 -13.96 14.74 -15.11
CA PRO A 370 -15.18 15.28 -15.72
C PRO A 370 -16.21 15.83 -14.72
N ARG A 371 -16.05 15.55 -13.43
CA ARG A 371 -16.99 15.90 -12.35
C ARG A 371 -16.62 17.15 -11.54
N PHE A 372 -15.38 17.63 -11.58
CA PHE A 372 -14.89 18.68 -10.67
C PHE A 372 -14.46 19.99 -11.37
N GLY A 373 -14.64 20.09 -12.68
CA GLY A 373 -14.12 21.23 -13.45
C GLY A 373 -12.58 21.21 -13.51
N PRO A 374 -11.95 22.23 -14.12
CA PRO A 374 -10.50 22.39 -14.04
C PRO A 374 -10.12 22.67 -12.58
N SER A 375 -9.75 21.62 -11.84
CA SER A 375 -9.16 21.74 -10.51
C SER A 375 -7.65 21.73 -10.63
N VAL A 376 -7.02 22.74 -10.05
CA VAL A 376 -5.58 22.81 -9.87
C VAL A 376 -5.18 21.65 -8.95
N ARG A 377 -4.18 20.84 -9.33
CA ARG A 377 -3.58 19.88 -8.39
C ARG A 377 -2.89 20.74 -7.33
N GLY A 378 -3.43 20.72 -6.11
CA GLY A 378 -2.99 21.59 -5.01
C GLY A 378 -1.47 21.64 -4.94
N VAL A 379 -0.96 22.86 -4.78
CA VAL A 379 0.40 23.05 -4.30
C VAL A 379 0.54 22.21 -3.03
N THR A 380 1.68 21.55 -2.82
CA THR A 380 1.94 20.99 -1.49
C THR A 380 1.87 22.15 -0.49
N ASP A 381 0.76 22.24 0.25
CA ASP A 381 0.55 23.29 1.27
C ASP A 381 1.53 23.13 2.43
N PHE A 382 2.29 22.04 2.48
CA PHE A 382 3.33 21.82 3.47
C PHE A 382 4.60 21.24 2.84
N ALA A 383 5.73 21.51 3.49
CA ALA A 383 7.02 20.94 3.15
C ALA A 383 7.69 20.35 4.37
N HIS A 384 8.24 19.15 4.23
CA HIS A 384 9.15 18.59 5.20
C HIS A 384 10.46 19.37 5.21
N LEU A 385 10.88 19.81 6.39
CA LEU A 385 12.12 20.52 6.60
C LEU A 385 13.23 19.56 7.08
N THR A 386 14.39 19.68 6.45
CA THR A 386 15.65 19.10 6.89
C THR A 386 16.42 20.16 7.69
N PRO A 387 16.71 19.95 8.98
CA PRO A 387 17.50 20.87 9.78
C PRO A 387 18.88 21.09 9.16
N ARG A 388 19.33 22.34 9.12
CA ARG A 388 20.68 22.75 8.70
C ARG A 388 21.53 23.26 9.85
N SER A 389 20.90 23.60 10.97
CA SER A 389 21.53 24.16 12.16
C SER A 389 20.86 23.66 13.42
N GLU A 390 21.62 23.50 14.50
CA GLU A 390 21.09 23.22 15.85
C GLU A 390 20.18 24.35 16.34
N ARG A 391 20.37 25.57 15.81
CA ARG A 391 19.56 26.75 16.08
C ARG A 391 18.08 26.61 15.76
N LEU A 392 17.69 25.56 15.03
CA LEU A 392 16.27 25.27 14.79
C LEU A 392 15.51 25.04 16.10
N LEU A 393 16.16 24.53 17.15
CA LEU A 393 15.53 24.10 18.40
C LEU A 393 16.05 24.85 19.66
N ASP A 394 16.79 25.95 19.49
CA ASP A 394 17.27 26.75 20.64
C ASP A 394 16.10 27.33 21.45
N GLU A 395 16.26 27.48 22.77
CA GLU A 395 15.21 27.80 23.75
C GLU A 395 14.46 29.13 23.50
N ASP A 396 15.04 30.04 22.72
CA ASP A 396 14.55 31.39 22.42
C ASP A 396 13.61 31.47 21.20
N ILE A 397 12.91 30.37 20.85
CA ILE A 397 12.06 30.27 19.64
C ILE A 397 11.07 31.44 19.53
N GLY A 398 10.50 31.87 20.66
CA GLY A 398 9.47 32.90 20.73
C GLY A 398 9.95 34.33 20.48
N ASP A 399 11.25 34.61 20.64
CA ASP A 399 11.80 35.97 20.49
C ASP A 399 12.48 36.18 19.13
N SER A 400 12.66 35.11 18.36
CA SER A 400 13.34 35.16 17.06
C SER A 400 12.45 35.69 15.94
N HIS A 401 13.09 36.38 15.00
CA HIS A 401 12.48 36.76 13.73
C HIS A 401 12.51 35.59 12.76
N TRP A 402 11.33 35.14 12.33
CA TRP A 402 11.17 34.01 11.42
C TRP A 402 10.72 34.45 10.04
N GLU A 403 11.44 34.01 9.03
CA GLU A 403 11.13 34.23 7.62
C GLU A 403 11.31 32.94 6.85
N VAL A 404 10.64 32.82 5.71
CA VAL A 404 10.89 31.76 4.76
C VAL A 404 11.33 32.40 3.45
N ARG A 405 12.54 32.08 3.01
CA ARG A 405 12.95 32.40 1.65
C ARG A 405 12.49 31.28 0.73
N VAL A 406 11.71 31.66 -0.28
CA VAL A 406 11.14 30.83 -1.33
C VAL A 406 11.97 31.06 -2.59
N VAL A 407 12.67 30.03 -3.07
CA VAL A 407 13.52 30.12 -4.27
C VAL A 407 13.04 29.15 -5.32
N GLY A 408 12.92 29.61 -6.56
CA GLY A 408 12.64 28.75 -7.71
C GLY A 408 13.77 27.74 -7.93
N ASP A 409 13.47 26.45 -7.86
CA ASP A 409 14.47 25.39 -7.94
C ASP A 409 14.24 24.46 -9.16
N PRO A 410 15.14 24.47 -10.17
CA PRO A 410 15.01 23.63 -11.35
C PRO A 410 15.12 22.13 -11.06
N SER A 411 15.86 21.70 -10.02
CA SER A 411 15.95 20.28 -9.64
C SER A 411 14.64 19.81 -9.00
N VAL A 412 13.96 20.68 -8.25
CA VAL A 412 12.58 20.41 -7.77
C VAL A 412 11.61 20.40 -8.95
N ALA A 413 11.80 21.24 -9.95
CA ALA A 413 10.94 21.28 -11.14
C ALA A 413 10.94 19.96 -11.94
N LEU A 414 12.06 19.23 -11.98
CA LEU A 414 12.16 17.94 -12.67
C LEU A 414 11.19 16.88 -12.13
N ARG A 415 10.76 17.04 -10.87
CA ARG A 415 9.78 16.19 -10.19
C ARG A 415 8.36 16.36 -10.76
N TYR A 416 8.09 17.44 -11.47
CA TYR A 416 6.86 17.62 -12.23
C TYR A 416 7.09 17.09 -13.65
N PHE A 417 6.78 15.82 -13.87
CA PHE A 417 7.23 15.09 -15.07
C PHE A 417 6.76 15.66 -16.42
N ASN A 418 5.69 16.47 -16.41
CA ASN A 418 5.16 17.15 -17.59
C ASN A 418 5.60 18.62 -17.71
N ALA A 419 6.28 19.18 -16.71
CA ALA A 419 6.67 20.59 -16.71
C ALA A 419 7.71 20.86 -17.79
N ARG A 420 7.56 21.94 -18.56
CA ARG A 420 8.62 22.43 -19.46
C ARG A 420 9.13 23.80 -19.06
N ARG A 421 8.43 24.47 -18.16
CA ARG A 421 8.80 25.77 -17.61
C ARG A 421 8.83 25.71 -16.10
N HIS A 422 9.75 26.45 -15.50
CA HIS A 422 9.83 26.55 -14.04
C HIS A 422 10.04 27.99 -13.62
N TRP A 423 9.38 28.38 -12.53
CA TRP A 423 9.65 29.66 -11.91
C TRP A 423 11.10 29.68 -11.38
N SER A 424 11.84 30.73 -11.68
CA SER A 424 13.24 30.91 -11.28
C SER A 424 13.47 32.15 -10.41
N GLY A 425 12.40 32.74 -9.88
CA GLY A 425 12.46 33.92 -9.01
C GLY A 425 12.80 33.58 -7.56
N GLU A 426 12.77 34.62 -6.72
CA GLU A 426 12.96 34.52 -5.27
C GLU A 426 12.00 35.47 -4.55
N ALA A 427 11.46 35.02 -3.42
CA ALA A 427 10.67 35.84 -2.51
C ALA A 427 11.02 35.50 -1.06
N VAL A 428 11.01 36.52 -0.18
CA VAL A 428 11.06 36.32 1.27
C VAL A 428 9.67 36.61 1.80
N ILE A 429 9.10 35.64 2.53
CA ILE A 429 7.77 35.75 3.10
C ILE A 429 7.87 35.66 4.64
N PRO A 430 7.06 36.44 5.37
CA PRO A 430 7.05 36.39 6.81
C PRO A 430 6.45 35.07 7.31
N VAL A 431 7.01 34.53 8.39
CA VAL A 431 6.38 33.47 9.15
C VAL A 431 5.43 34.12 10.15
N TRP A 432 4.13 33.89 10.00
CA TRP A 432 3.13 34.52 10.87
C TRP A 432 2.88 33.72 12.16
N ARG A 433 3.28 32.45 12.19
CA ARG A 433 3.07 31.55 13.33
C ARG A 433 4.14 30.47 13.40
N VAL A 434 4.66 30.25 14.61
CA VAL A 434 5.57 29.14 14.92
C VAL A 434 4.94 28.32 16.05
N ASP A 435 4.55 27.09 15.75
CA ASP A 435 4.04 26.14 16.75
C ASP A 435 5.17 25.18 17.16
N ALA A 436 5.57 25.22 18.42
CA ALA A 436 6.44 24.22 19.01
C ALA A 436 5.58 23.14 19.69
N LEU A 437 5.50 21.96 19.06
CA LEU A 437 4.73 20.84 19.59
C LEU A 437 5.62 20.03 20.54
N PHE A 438 5.50 20.28 21.84
CA PHE A 438 6.04 19.44 22.90
C PHE A 438 4.94 18.48 23.38
N GLN A 439 5.08 17.16 23.25
CA GLN A 439 4.16 16.27 23.97
C GLN A 439 4.59 16.23 25.43
N THR A 440 3.79 16.81 26.31
CA THR A 440 3.98 16.60 27.75
C THR A 440 3.55 15.18 28.12
N GLY A 441 4.39 14.18 27.84
CA GLY A 441 4.28 12.82 28.37
C GLY A 441 3.03 12.02 27.96
N THR A 442 3.22 10.73 27.75
CA THR A 442 2.16 9.77 27.35
C THR A 442 1.03 9.54 28.36
N ASP A 443 1.01 10.24 29.50
CA ASP A 443 -0.06 10.15 30.50
C ASP A 443 -1.25 11.09 30.21
N ALA A 444 -1.18 11.93 29.17
CA ALA A 444 -2.19 12.95 28.87
C ALA A 444 -3.32 12.51 27.91
N LEU A 445 -3.46 11.22 27.59
CA LEU A 445 -4.52 10.76 26.67
C LEU A 445 -5.94 10.73 27.28
N ASP A 446 -6.10 11.04 28.56
CA ASP A 446 -7.42 11.15 29.22
C ASP A 446 -7.96 12.59 29.36
N HIS A 447 -7.18 13.63 29.02
CA HIS A 447 -7.60 15.04 29.10
C HIS A 447 -7.24 15.83 27.85
N ALA A 448 -8.03 15.67 26.79
CA ALA A 448 -7.83 16.31 25.48
C ALA A 448 -8.11 17.83 25.41
N ASP A 449 -8.40 18.51 26.53
CA ASP A 449 -8.82 19.92 26.49
C ASP A 449 -7.70 20.93 26.81
N HIS A 450 -6.56 20.51 27.36
CA HIS A 450 -5.43 21.42 27.63
C HIS A 450 -4.11 20.69 27.41
N ILE A 451 -3.38 20.95 26.32
CA ILE A 451 -1.90 20.91 26.20
C ILE A 451 -1.50 21.40 24.81
N GLY A 452 -0.68 22.45 24.79
CA GLY A 452 -0.09 23.08 23.61
C GLY A 452 0.28 24.52 23.96
N GLY A 453 1.55 24.80 24.21
CA GLY A 453 2.03 26.17 24.34
C GLY A 453 2.00 26.82 22.96
N HIS A 454 0.94 27.54 22.63
CA HIS A 454 0.89 28.36 21.41
C HIS A 454 1.61 29.68 21.70
N VAL A 455 2.73 29.92 21.02
CA VAL A 455 3.26 31.29 20.89
C VAL A 455 2.53 31.91 19.70
N GLU A 456 1.40 32.53 19.98
CA GLU A 456 0.65 33.29 18.98
C GLU A 456 1.28 34.68 18.88
N PHE A 457 1.91 34.97 17.74
CA PHE A 457 2.42 36.30 17.45
C PHE A 457 1.25 37.20 17.06
N ASP A 458 1.19 38.40 17.63
CA ASP A 458 0.16 39.41 17.38
C ASP A 458 0.42 40.11 16.03
N ILE A 459 0.47 39.31 14.95
CA ILE A 459 0.50 39.80 13.57
C ILE A 459 -0.96 39.77 13.13
N PRO A 460 -1.60 40.93 12.89
CA PRO A 460 -2.99 40.94 12.47
C PRO A 460 -3.09 40.11 11.18
N PRO A 461 -3.89 39.03 11.15
CA PRO A 461 -4.10 38.30 9.92
C PRO A 461 -4.58 39.32 8.89
N ARG A 462 -3.87 39.45 7.76
CA ARG A 462 -4.43 40.14 6.59
C ARG A 462 -5.80 39.49 6.39
N ARG A 463 -6.88 40.25 6.57
CA ARG A 463 -8.24 39.72 6.59
C ARG A 463 -8.48 38.96 5.29
N TYR A 464 -8.32 37.64 5.32
CA TYR A 464 -8.81 36.76 4.27
C TYR A 464 -10.33 36.79 4.40
N ARG A 465 -10.94 37.54 3.50
CA ARG A 465 -12.39 37.62 3.38
C ARG A 465 -12.85 36.31 2.75
N LEU A 466 -13.01 35.28 3.57
CA LEU A 466 -13.74 34.06 3.20
C LEU A 466 -15.24 34.41 3.17
N ASP A 467 -15.65 35.25 2.22
CA ASP A 467 -17.07 35.39 1.88
C ASP A 467 -17.43 34.14 1.04
N ARG A 468 -18.36 33.35 1.58
CA ARG A 468 -18.90 32.12 0.97
C ARG A 468 -19.56 32.33 -0.38
#